data_AF-A0A941PP45-F1
#
_entry.id   AF-A0A941PP45-F1
#
_cell.length_a   1.000
_cell.length_b   1.000
_cell.length_c   1.000
_cell.angle_alpha   90.00
_cell.angle_beta   90.00
_cell.angle_gamma   90.00
#
_symmetry.space_group_name_H-M   'P 1'
#
loop_
_entity.id
_entity.type
_entity.pdbx_description
1 polymer ?
#
loop_
_entity_poly.entity_id
_entity_poly.type
_entity_poly.pdbx_seq_one_letter_code
_entity_poly.pdbx_strand_id
1 'polypeptide(L)'
;MRWFLGLVLVIALVCGALYGVGLFLLPNSLAVTRTISINRPRASVFAMSNDLRIAKEWSPLYAQDPDADYAFSGDGPGEGQSMRWVSNNREIGSGRMSIVNSNENQSIDSILDFSNRATLNSHMDFRPGAGSTAVAWSISAECGPGAVNVPCRYMNLVIRPMVERRMDAGLRRLKTLAEQLPNADFEGFDIQVLPVEPQDVLFVDVTIAKSSPTFEDRIAAEADGIGALNNYLASQSGQVRTSSDLVRVFPPPQNTDRYTFSVGYPLAGAPPVRLIGVRVGRTPGGAAVRALFVGRQSQIPAMYQVVRAYMQAHRISQREGEDAWEVVKRVEPSPDASQAEPVEHVEIYYPVDSNRSLQ
;
A
#
# COMPACT_ATOMS: atom_id res chain seq x y z
N MET A 1 -34.00 -44.33 -46.79
CA MET A 1 -32.55 -44.51 -46.54
C MET A 1 -31.64 -43.55 -47.31
N ARG A 2 -31.83 -43.29 -48.62
CA ARG A 2 -30.91 -42.43 -49.42
C ARG A 2 -30.82 -40.96 -48.95
N TRP A 3 -31.93 -40.38 -48.49
CA TRP A 3 -31.96 -39.00 -47.97
C TRP A 3 -31.23 -38.86 -46.62
N PHE A 4 -31.36 -39.86 -45.74
CA PHE A 4 -30.64 -39.90 -44.46
C PHE A 4 -29.11 -39.97 -44.68
N LEU A 5 -28.65 -40.77 -45.64
CA LEU A 5 -27.22 -40.85 -45.99
C LEU A 5 -26.68 -39.52 -46.53
N GLY A 6 -27.46 -38.84 -47.38
CA GLY A 6 -27.11 -37.50 -47.89
C GLY A 6 -27.03 -36.46 -46.77
N LEU A 7 -27.96 -36.49 -45.82
CA LEU A 7 -27.95 -35.61 -44.64
C LEU A 7 -26.69 -35.84 -43.78
N VAL A 8 -26.34 -37.10 -43.51
CA VAL A 8 -25.14 -37.45 -42.73
C VAL A 8 -23.86 -36.97 -43.43
N LEU A 9 -23.76 -37.11 -44.77
CA LEU A 9 -22.61 -36.62 -45.53
C LEU A 9 -22.47 -35.09 -45.48
N VAL A 10 -23.60 -34.36 -45.60
CA VAL A 10 -23.59 -32.90 -45.48
C VAL A 10 -23.17 -32.47 -44.08
N ILE A 11 -23.69 -33.09 -43.03
CA ILE A 11 -23.29 -32.80 -41.65
C ILE A 11 -21.80 -33.09 -41.45
N ALA A 12 -21.30 -34.22 -41.94
CA ALA A 12 -19.88 -34.57 -41.85
C ALA A 12 -18.98 -33.55 -42.57
N LEU A 13 -19.40 -33.08 -43.76
CA LEU A 13 -18.68 -32.06 -44.52
C LEU A 13 -18.67 -30.71 -43.78
N VAL A 14 -19.80 -30.29 -43.22
CA VAL A 14 -19.91 -29.06 -42.43
C VAL A 14 -19.06 -29.14 -41.16
N CYS A 15 -19.15 -30.23 -40.41
CA CYS A 15 -18.33 -30.44 -39.21
C CYS A 15 -16.83 -30.48 -39.55
N GLY A 16 -16.45 -31.14 -40.64
CA GLY A 16 -15.07 -31.17 -41.13
C GLY A 16 -14.57 -29.78 -41.53
N ALA A 17 -15.40 -28.99 -42.21
CA ALA A 17 -15.08 -27.61 -42.59
C ALA A 17 -14.91 -26.71 -41.35
N LEU A 18 -15.85 -26.75 -40.38
CA LEU A 18 -15.75 -25.99 -39.13
C LEU A 18 -14.54 -26.40 -38.30
N TYR A 19 -14.25 -27.71 -38.23
CA TYR A 19 -13.06 -28.20 -37.56
C TYR A 19 -11.78 -27.67 -38.22
N GLY A 20 -11.72 -27.70 -39.55
CA GLY A 20 -10.60 -27.16 -40.34
C GLY A 20 -10.41 -25.65 -40.12
N VAL A 21 -11.50 -24.86 -40.16
CA VAL A 21 -11.46 -23.42 -39.87
C VAL A 21 -10.90 -23.16 -38.47
N GLY A 22 -11.41 -23.85 -37.46
CA GLY A 22 -10.94 -23.67 -36.09
C GLY A 22 -9.48 -24.07 -35.88
N LEU A 23 -9.02 -25.14 -36.53
CA LEU A 23 -7.65 -25.63 -36.39
C LEU A 23 -6.62 -24.73 -37.11
N PHE A 24 -6.94 -24.30 -38.34
CA PHE A 24 -5.98 -23.62 -39.21
C PHE A 24 -6.12 -22.10 -39.25
N LEU A 25 -7.30 -21.54 -38.96
CA LEU A 25 -7.55 -20.09 -39.07
C LEU A 25 -7.69 -19.37 -37.73
N LEU A 26 -8.08 -20.07 -36.65
CA LEU A 26 -8.25 -19.45 -35.33
C LEU A 26 -6.99 -19.53 -34.47
N PRO A 27 -6.64 -18.49 -33.69
CA PRO A 27 -5.50 -18.52 -32.80
C PRO A 27 -5.68 -19.55 -31.68
N ASN A 28 -4.60 -20.22 -31.29
CA ASN A 28 -4.61 -21.18 -30.18
C ASN A 28 -4.66 -20.53 -28.79
N SER A 29 -4.57 -19.21 -28.72
CA SER A 29 -4.50 -18.46 -27.46
C SER A 29 -5.55 -17.36 -27.38
N LEU A 30 -6.02 -17.14 -26.16
CA LEU A 30 -6.64 -15.88 -25.75
C LEU A 30 -5.51 -14.98 -25.27
N ALA A 31 -5.46 -13.75 -25.78
CA ALA A 31 -4.56 -12.71 -25.31
C ALA A 31 -5.28 -11.37 -25.42
N VAL A 32 -5.52 -10.73 -24.28
CA VAL A 32 -6.24 -9.45 -24.19
C VAL A 32 -5.42 -8.52 -23.32
N THR A 33 -5.13 -7.33 -23.82
CA THR A 33 -4.45 -6.27 -23.05
C THR A 33 -5.30 -5.01 -23.06
N ARG A 34 -5.56 -4.45 -21.89
CA ARG A 34 -6.28 -3.18 -21.70
C ARG A 34 -5.40 -2.20 -20.96
N THR A 35 -5.51 -0.92 -21.29
CA THR A 35 -4.68 0.13 -20.70
C THR A 35 -5.54 1.27 -20.17
N ILE A 36 -5.03 1.94 -19.13
CA ILE A 36 -5.64 3.16 -18.59
C ILE A 36 -4.54 4.05 -17.99
N SER A 37 -4.75 5.37 -18.02
CA SER A 37 -3.94 6.31 -17.25
C SER A 37 -4.67 6.72 -15.98
N ILE A 38 -3.97 6.62 -14.85
CA ILE A 38 -4.46 6.94 -13.51
C ILE A 38 -3.65 8.12 -12.99
N ASN A 39 -4.30 9.22 -12.58
CA ASN A 39 -3.65 10.44 -12.12
C ASN A 39 -3.16 10.30 -10.67
N ARG A 40 -2.32 9.30 -10.42
CA ARG A 40 -1.66 9.03 -9.15
C ARG A 40 -0.26 8.44 -9.34
N PRO A 41 0.62 8.60 -8.33
CA PRO A 41 1.94 8.00 -8.32
C PRO A 41 1.86 6.48 -8.47
N ARG A 42 2.87 5.89 -9.11
CA ARG A 42 2.85 4.45 -9.41
C ARG A 42 2.84 3.58 -8.16
N ALA A 43 3.52 4.02 -7.09
CA ALA A 43 3.55 3.28 -5.84
C ALA A 43 2.15 3.15 -5.21
N SER A 44 1.32 4.19 -5.31
CA SER A 44 -0.06 4.16 -4.82
C SER A 44 -0.92 3.16 -5.61
N VAL A 45 -0.80 3.17 -6.94
CA VAL A 45 -1.57 2.28 -7.82
C VAL A 45 -1.11 0.82 -7.69
N PHE A 46 0.20 0.62 -7.57
CA PHE A 46 0.82 -0.68 -7.33
C PHE A 46 0.36 -1.28 -6.00
N ALA A 47 0.40 -0.51 -4.91
CA ALA A 47 -0.06 -0.96 -3.59
C ALA A 47 -1.51 -1.47 -3.60
N MET A 48 -2.40 -0.80 -4.33
CA MET A 48 -3.81 -1.23 -4.48
C MET A 48 -4.00 -2.51 -5.31
N SER A 49 -3.00 -2.90 -6.09
CA SER A 49 -3.05 -4.07 -6.97
C SER A 49 -2.27 -5.26 -6.39
N ASN A 50 -1.24 -4.98 -5.60
CA ASN A 50 -0.32 -5.98 -5.05
C ASN A 50 -0.83 -6.66 -3.77
N ASP A 51 -1.83 -6.10 -3.09
CA ASP A 51 -2.54 -6.78 -2.00
C ASP A 51 -3.91 -7.25 -2.48
N LEU A 52 -4.13 -8.56 -2.60
CA LEU A 52 -5.41 -9.13 -3.03
C LEU A 52 -6.59 -8.74 -2.12
N ARG A 53 -6.34 -8.44 -0.83
CA ARG A 53 -7.38 -7.95 0.09
C ARG A 53 -7.90 -6.59 -0.36
N ILE A 54 -7.01 -5.74 -0.90
CA ILE A 54 -7.32 -4.43 -1.47
C ILE A 54 -7.79 -4.57 -2.92
N ALA A 55 -7.16 -5.45 -3.71
CA ALA A 55 -7.50 -5.64 -5.11
C ALA A 55 -8.93 -6.14 -5.32
N LYS A 56 -9.49 -6.84 -4.32
CA LYS A 56 -10.91 -7.20 -4.24
C LYS A 56 -11.82 -5.97 -4.45
N GLU A 57 -11.48 -4.81 -3.89
CA GLU A 57 -12.32 -3.60 -3.90
C GLU A 57 -12.62 -3.09 -5.32
N TRP A 58 -11.68 -3.22 -6.26
CA TRP A 58 -11.86 -2.81 -7.65
C TRP A 58 -12.09 -3.98 -8.62
N SER A 59 -12.01 -5.22 -8.13
CA SER A 59 -12.13 -6.43 -8.93
C SER A 59 -13.50 -6.53 -9.64
N PRO A 60 -13.53 -6.85 -10.95
CA PRO A 60 -14.78 -7.14 -11.65
C PRO A 60 -15.57 -8.32 -11.06
N LEU A 61 -14.90 -9.27 -10.39
CA LEU A 61 -15.55 -10.43 -9.77
C LEU A 61 -16.37 -9.98 -8.55
N TYR A 62 -15.74 -9.22 -7.65
CA TYR A 62 -16.40 -8.67 -6.46
C TYR A 62 -17.55 -7.73 -6.82
N ALA A 63 -17.37 -6.89 -7.84
CA ALA A 63 -18.43 -6.00 -8.30
C ALA A 63 -19.66 -6.74 -8.90
N GLN A 64 -19.54 -8.01 -9.30
CA GLN A 64 -20.66 -8.81 -9.82
C GLN A 64 -21.37 -9.62 -8.73
N ASP A 65 -20.66 -10.04 -7.69
CA ASP A 65 -21.25 -10.73 -6.54
C ASP A 65 -20.48 -10.38 -5.26
N PRO A 66 -20.85 -9.26 -4.60
CA PRO A 66 -20.24 -8.86 -3.34
C PRO A 66 -20.51 -9.85 -2.19
N ASP A 67 -21.58 -10.64 -2.30
CA ASP A 67 -22.03 -11.60 -1.28
C ASP A 67 -21.35 -12.98 -1.41
N ALA A 68 -20.44 -13.14 -2.38
CA ALA A 68 -19.64 -14.34 -2.52
C ALA A 68 -18.70 -14.53 -1.31
N ASP A 69 -18.41 -15.80 -0.99
CA ASP A 69 -17.47 -16.13 0.09
C ASP A 69 -16.03 -15.96 -0.42
N TYR A 70 -15.27 -15.05 0.20
CA TYR A 70 -13.88 -14.74 -0.13
C TYR A 70 -12.95 -15.17 1.02
N ALA A 71 -11.90 -15.90 0.69
CA ALA A 71 -10.87 -16.28 1.65
C ALA A 71 -9.48 -15.90 1.14
N PHE A 72 -8.65 -15.34 2.01
CA PHE A 72 -7.29 -14.90 1.69
C PHE A 72 -6.24 -15.74 2.41
N SER A 73 -5.11 -15.98 1.76
CA SER A 73 -3.94 -16.64 2.36
C SER A 73 -2.64 -15.92 1.99
N GLY A 74 -1.60 -16.12 2.78
CA GLY A 74 -0.28 -15.49 2.63
C GLY A 74 -0.02 -14.44 3.71
N ASP A 75 1.24 -14.34 4.12
CA ASP A 75 1.70 -13.54 5.27
C ASP A 75 1.62 -12.03 5.01
N GLY A 76 1.65 -11.62 3.73
CA GLY A 76 1.59 -10.22 3.32
C GLY A 76 1.09 -10.02 1.90
N PRO A 77 1.11 -8.77 1.41
CA PRO A 77 0.91 -8.42 0.00
C PRO A 77 1.98 -9.04 -0.90
N GLY A 78 1.64 -9.25 -2.17
CA GLY A 78 2.58 -9.66 -3.21
C GLY A 78 2.70 -11.17 -3.37
N GLU A 79 3.88 -11.61 -3.78
CA GLU A 79 4.16 -13.00 -4.12
C GLU A 79 3.76 -13.99 -3.01
N GLY A 80 3.08 -15.06 -3.40
CA GLY A 80 2.57 -16.08 -2.47
C GLY A 80 1.20 -15.75 -1.87
N GLN A 81 0.72 -14.52 -2.00
CA GLN A 81 -0.64 -14.17 -1.60
C GLN A 81 -1.66 -14.81 -2.54
N SER A 82 -2.77 -15.30 -1.97
CA SER A 82 -3.88 -15.81 -2.79
C SER A 82 -5.25 -15.43 -2.24
N MET A 83 -6.23 -15.35 -3.14
CA MET A 83 -7.64 -15.09 -2.87
C MET A 83 -8.47 -16.20 -3.52
N ARG A 84 -9.25 -16.93 -2.73
CA ARG A 84 -10.24 -17.90 -3.21
C ARG A 84 -11.62 -17.28 -3.11
N TRP A 85 -12.51 -17.60 -4.06
CA TRP A 85 -13.92 -17.21 -3.98
C TRP A 85 -14.88 -18.37 -4.27
N VAL A 86 -16.06 -18.32 -3.67
CA VAL A 86 -17.20 -19.21 -3.95
C VAL A 86 -18.46 -18.38 -4.13
N SER A 87 -19.02 -18.40 -5.33
CA SER A 87 -20.25 -17.69 -5.66
C SER A 87 -21.34 -18.65 -6.12
N ASN A 88 -22.59 -18.38 -5.72
CA ASN A 88 -23.79 -19.05 -6.23
C ASN A 88 -24.20 -18.53 -7.62
N ASN A 89 -23.66 -17.38 -8.05
CA ASN A 89 -23.84 -16.86 -9.38
C ASN A 89 -23.05 -17.73 -10.39
N ARG A 90 -23.77 -18.43 -11.27
CA ARG A 90 -23.18 -19.34 -12.26
C ARG A 90 -22.17 -18.67 -13.20
N GLU A 91 -22.32 -17.37 -13.46
CA GLU A 91 -21.39 -16.62 -14.32
C GLU A 91 -20.02 -16.38 -13.66
N ILE A 92 -19.97 -16.35 -12.32
CA ILE A 92 -18.75 -16.14 -11.54
C ILE A 92 -18.20 -17.49 -11.08
N GLY A 93 -19.06 -18.33 -10.52
CA GLY A 93 -18.73 -19.64 -9.95
C GLY A 93 -17.66 -19.55 -8.88
N SER A 94 -16.83 -20.59 -8.78
CA SER A 94 -15.71 -20.62 -7.84
C SER A 94 -14.37 -20.53 -8.55
N GLY A 95 -13.35 -20.06 -7.84
CA GLY A 95 -11.98 -20.02 -8.34
C GLY A 95 -10.99 -19.49 -7.31
N ARG A 96 -9.74 -19.32 -7.77
CA ARG A 96 -8.62 -18.80 -6.99
C ARG A 96 -7.77 -17.87 -7.86
N MET A 97 -7.30 -16.79 -7.26
CA MET A 97 -6.26 -15.93 -7.80
C MET A 97 -5.04 -16.00 -6.89
N SER A 98 -3.85 -16.17 -7.47
CA SER A 98 -2.58 -16.18 -6.73
C SER A 98 -1.59 -15.23 -7.38
N ILE A 99 -0.94 -14.38 -6.61
CA ILE A 99 0.20 -13.59 -7.08
C ILE A 99 1.42 -14.49 -7.06
N VAL A 100 2.05 -14.69 -8.22
CA VAL A 100 3.18 -15.61 -8.40
C VAL A 100 4.52 -14.91 -8.54
N ASN A 101 4.51 -13.62 -8.87
CA ASN A 101 5.69 -12.76 -8.89
C ASN A 101 5.23 -11.30 -8.76
N SER A 102 6.00 -10.50 -8.04
CA SER A 102 5.71 -9.09 -7.78
C SER A 102 7.01 -8.30 -7.80
N ASN A 103 7.20 -7.50 -8.84
CA ASN A 103 8.31 -6.55 -8.91
C ASN A 103 7.80 -5.16 -8.51
N GLU A 104 8.31 -4.66 -7.37
CA GLU A 104 7.82 -3.45 -6.72
C GLU A 104 7.69 -2.27 -7.69
N ASN A 105 6.49 -1.69 -7.74
CA ASN A 105 6.10 -0.56 -8.58
C ASN A 105 6.26 -0.76 -10.10
N GLN A 106 6.57 -1.97 -10.55
CA GLN A 106 6.86 -2.29 -11.95
C GLN A 106 5.84 -3.26 -12.53
N SER A 107 5.68 -4.43 -11.91
CA SER A 107 4.80 -5.46 -12.45
C SER A 107 4.26 -6.43 -11.41
N ILE A 108 3.12 -7.02 -11.72
CA ILE A 108 2.48 -8.09 -10.93
C ILE A 108 2.08 -9.21 -11.89
N ASP A 109 2.56 -10.42 -11.61
CA ASP A 109 2.14 -11.65 -12.27
C ASP A 109 1.19 -12.42 -11.36
N SER A 110 0.08 -12.89 -11.92
CA SER A 110 -0.91 -13.66 -11.18
C SER A 110 -1.51 -14.77 -12.03
N ILE A 111 -1.93 -15.85 -11.37
CA ILE A 111 -2.66 -16.96 -12.00
C ILE A 111 -4.09 -16.93 -11.49
N LEU A 112 -5.06 -16.94 -12.41
CA LEU A 112 -6.48 -17.08 -12.11
C LEU A 112 -6.93 -18.48 -12.52
N ASP A 113 -7.30 -19.28 -11.54
CA ASP A 113 -7.81 -20.63 -11.70
C ASP A 113 -9.32 -20.66 -11.44
N PHE A 114 -10.12 -20.88 -12.49
CA PHE A 114 -11.57 -21.04 -12.42
C PHE A 114 -11.97 -22.51 -12.24
N SER A 115 -11.18 -23.26 -11.46
CA SER A 115 -11.32 -24.69 -11.23
C SER A 115 -11.34 -25.45 -12.56
N ASN A 116 -12.38 -26.24 -12.84
CA ASN A 116 -12.45 -27.08 -14.03
C ASN A 116 -12.77 -26.31 -15.34
N ARG A 117 -12.84 -24.97 -15.31
CA ARG A 117 -13.25 -24.17 -16.47
C ARG A 117 -12.08 -23.62 -17.27
N ALA A 118 -11.13 -22.97 -16.60
CA ALA A 118 -9.99 -22.32 -17.26
C ALA A 118 -8.92 -21.93 -16.24
N THR A 119 -7.67 -21.91 -16.70
CA THR A 119 -6.55 -21.25 -16.01
C THR A 119 -6.07 -20.11 -16.90
N LEU A 120 -6.01 -18.90 -16.34
CA LEU A 120 -5.58 -17.70 -17.03
C LEU A 120 -4.33 -17.14 -16.36
N ASN A 121 -3.39 -16.68 -17.17
CA ASN A 121 -2.28 -15.87 -16.71
C ASN A 121 -2.70 -14.40 -16.76
N SER A 122 -2.38 -13.65 -15.72
CA SER A 122 -2.62 -12.22 -15.59
C SER A 122 -1.30 -11.52 -15.37
N HIS A 123 -1.07 -10.45 -16.11
CA HIS A 123 0.10 -9.59 -15.97
C HIS A 123 -0.33 -8.14 -15.91
N MET A 124 0.15 -7.39 -14.92
CA MET A 124 -0.03 -5.95 -14.84
C MET A 124 1.33 -5.26 -14.93
N ASP A 125 1.45 -4.29 -15.85
CA ASP A 125 2.58 -3.36 -15.95
C ASP A 125 2.17 -1.99 -15.40
N PHE A 126 3.07 -1.37 -14.63
CA PHE A 126 2.92 -0.01 -14.10
C PHE A 126 4.05 0.87 -14.65
N ARG A 127 3.72 1.77 -15.58
CA ARG A 127 4.69 2.70 -16.17
C ARG A 127 4.50 4.11 -15.59
N PRO A 128 5.55 4.73 -15.04
CA PRO A 128 5.45 6.10 -14.56
C PRO A 128 5.21 7.07 -15.73
N GLY A 129 4.34 8.05 -15.49
CA GLY A 129 4.11 9.21 -16.34
C GLY A 129 4.18 10.50 -15.50
N ALA A 130 4.01 11.65 -16.14
CA ALA A 130 4.07 12.94 -15.45
C ALA A 130 2.86 13.13 -14.50
N GLY A 131 3.03 12.80 -13.22
CA GLY A 131 1.96 12.87 -12.22
C GLY A 131 0.85 11.81 -12.40
N SER A 132 1.11 10.79 -13.22
CA SER A 132 0.16 9.72 -13.53
C SER A 132 0.88 8.39 -13.69
N THR A 133 0.12 7.30 -13.68
CA THR A 133 0.61 5.95 -13.95
C THR A 133 -0.16 5.37 -15.12
N ALA A 134 0.56 4.94 -16.15
CA ALA A 134 0.00 4.15 -17.23
C ALA A 134 -0.01 2.67 -16.79
N VAL A 135 -1.21 2.13 -16.60
CA VAL A 135 -1.42 0.73 -16.23
C VAL A 135 -1.77 -0.05 -17.49
N ALA A 136 -1.07 -1.16 -17.74
CA ALA A 136 -1.47 -2.15 -18.73
C ALA A 136 -1.81 -3.46 -18.03
N TRP A 137 -3.01 -3.97 -18.23
CA TRP A 137 -3.43 -5.27 -17.70
C TRP A 137 -3.64 -6.24 -18.84
N SER A 138 -2.93 -7.36 -18.79
CA SER A 138 -2.96 -8.43 -19.79
C SER A 138 -3.51 -9.71 -19.19
N ILE A 139 -4.39 -10.38 -19.92
CA ILE A 139 -4.90 -11.73 -19.62
C ILE A 139 -4.57 -12.63 -20.79
N SER A 140 -3.97 -13.80 -20.51
CA SER A 140 -3.66 -14.80 -21.52
C SER A 140 -4.00 -16.23 -21.10
N ALA A 141 -4.33 -17.07 -22.07
CA ALA A 141 -4.53 -18.50 -21.89
C ALA A 141 -4.33 -19.25 -23.21
N GLU A 142 -3.92 -20.50 -23.12
CA GLU A 142 -3.74 -21.39 -24.28
C GLU A 142 -4.79 -22.49 -24.29
N CYS A 143 -5.30 -22.81 -25.47
CA CYS A 143 -6.18 -23.95 -25.64
C CYS A 143 -5.38 -25.25 -25.56
N GLY A 144 -5.79 -26.14 -24.66
CA GLY A 144 -5.18 -27.45 -24.48
C GLY A 144 -5.23 -28.32 -25.75
N PRO A 145 -4.35 -29.33 -25.85
CA PRO A 145 -4.31 -30.24 -27.00
C PRO A 145 -5.53 -31.19 -27.02
N GLY A 146 -5.70 -31.89 -28.15
CA GLY A 146 -6.74 -32.93 -28.31
C GLY A 146 -8.12 -32.38 -28.69
N ALA A 147 -9.17 -33.13 -28.35
CA ALA A 147 -10.54 -32.86 -28.81
C ALA A 147 -11.12 -31.50 -28.33
N VAL A 148 -10.58 -30.94 -27.25
CA VAL A 148 -11.01 -29.64 -26.71
C VAL A 148 -10.37 -28.44 -27.40
N ASN A 149 -9.34 -28.65 -28.23
CA ASN A 149 -8.55 -27.56 -28.82
C ASN A 149 -9.40 -26.65 -29.71
N VAL A 150 -10.00 -27.22 -30.76
CA VAL A 150 -10.80 -26.46 -31.73
C VAL A 150 -12.03 -25.81 -31.08
N PRO A 151 -12.82 -26.51 -30.24
CA PRO A 151 -13.91 -25.87 -29.49
C PRO A 151 -13.45 -24.69 -28.62
N CYS A 152 -12.31 -24.80 -27.94
CA CYS A 152 -11.74 -23.72 -27.14
C CYS A 152 -11.39 -22.48 -27.98
N ARG A 153 -10.84 -22.66 -29.19
CA ARG A 153 -10.51 -21.53 -30.09
C ARG A 153 -11.75 -20.75 -30.53
N TYR A 154 -12.85 -21.45 -30.81
CA TYR A 154 -14.13 -20.80 -31.07
C TYR A 154 -14.67 -20.09 -29.82
N MET A 155 -14.57 -20.71 -28.64
CA MET A 155 -14.96 -20.09 -27.37
C MET A 155 -14.20 -18.78 -27.13
N ASN A 156 -12.88 -18.75 -27.39
CA ASN A 156 -12.04 -17.56 -27.25
C ASN A 156 -12.57 -16.37 -28.06
N LEU A 157 -13.10 -16.59 -29.27
CA LEU A 157 -13.73 -15.53 -30.06
C LEU A 157 -14.97 -14.95 -29.38
N VAL A 158 -15.81 -15.82 -28.80
CA VAL A 158 -17.07 -15.44 -28.17
C VAL A 158 -16.83 -14.70 -26.84
N ILE A 159 -15.87 -15.17 -26.04
CA ILE A 159 -15.62 -14.60 -24.70
C ILE A 159 -14.72 -13.37 -24.73
N ARG A 160 -13.89 -13.18 -25.77
CA ARG A 160 -12.93 -12.06 -25.85
C ARG A 160 -13.59 -10.69 -25.59
N PRO A 161 -14.69 -10.30 -26.25
CA PRO A 161 -15.34 -9.01 -25.98
C PRO A 161 -15.88 -8.90 -24.54
N MET A 162 -16.31 -10.03 -23.94
CA MET A 162 -16.75 -10.05 -22.55
C MET A 162 -15.57 -9.82 -21.59
N VAL A 163 -14.43 -10.46 -21.85
CA VAL A 163 -13.19 -10.28 -21.07
C VAL A 163 -12.71 -8.84 -21.17
N GLU A 164 -12.64 -8.28 -22.39
CA GLU A 164 -12.26 -6.88 -22.63
C GLU A 164 -13.14 -5.91 -21.83
N ARG A 165 -14.47 -6.08 -21.88
CA ARG A 165 -15.40 -5.22 -21.12
C ARG A 165 -15.23 -5.34 -19.61
N ARG A 166 -14.99 -6.56 -19.09
CA ARG A 166 -14.75 -6.78 -17.65
C ARG A 166 -13.44 -6.14 -17.20
N MET A 167 -12.37 -6.30 -17.99
CA MET A 167 -11.08 -5.66 -17.73
C MET A 167 -11.18 -4.14 -17.74
N ASP A 168 -11.85 -3.56 -18.74
CA ASP A 168 -12.10 -2.11 -18.81
C ASP A 168 -12.88 -1.60 -17.59
N ALA A 169 -13.88 -2.36 -17.13
CA ALA A 169 -14.64 -2.00 -15.95
C ALA A 169 -13.82 -2.09 -14.67
N GLY A 170 -12.93 -3.08 -14.55
CA GLY A 170 -11.98 -3.20 -13.43
C GLY A 170 -10.99 -2.04 -13.39
N LEU A 171 -10.34 -1.74 -14.53
CA LEU A 171 -9.41 -0.62 -14.65
C LEU A 171 -10.06 0.74 -14.35
N ARG A 172 -11.32 0.96 -14.77
CA ARG A 172 -12.06 2.17 -14.40
C ARG A 172 -12.30 2.27 -12.89
N ARG A 173 -12.66 1.17 -12.22
CA ARG A 173 -12.82 1.15 -10.75
C ARG A 173 -11.51 1.41 -10.03
N LEU A 174 -10.42 0.76 -10.48
CA LEU A 174 -9.07 1.00 -9.96
C LEU A 174 -8.71 2.48 -10.09
N LYS A 175 -8.94 3.10 -11.27
CA LYS A 175 -8.74 4.53 -11.47
C LYS A 175 -9.55 5.37 -10.48
N THR A 176 -10.84 5.11 -10.35
CA THR A 176 -11.72 5.87 -9.44
C THR A 176 -11.25 5.79 -7.99
N LEU A 177 -10.90 4.61 -7.49
CA LEU A 177 -10.45 4.44 -6.10
C LEU A 177 -9.04 5.00 -5.89
N ALA A 178 -8.12 4.77 -6.82
CA ALA A 178 -6.76 5.30 -6.73
C ALA A 178 -6.77 6.82 -6.73
N GLU A 179 -7.56 7.47 -7.60
CA GLU A 179 -7.66 8.93 -7.68
C GLU A 179 -8.35 9.59 -6.47
N GLN A 180 -8.76 8.83 -5.47
CA GLN A 180 -9.17 9.35 -4.16
C GLN A 180 -8.01 9.39 -3.15
N LEU A 181 -6.92 8.65 -3.41
CA LEU A 181 -5.74 8.66 -2.54
C LEU A 181 -5.03 10.02 -2.57
N PRO A 182 -4.18 10.35 -1.58
CA PRO A 182 -3.36 11.54 -1.61
C PRO A 182 -2.39 11.48 -2.80
N ASN A 183 -2.18 12.62 -3.45
CA ASN A 183 -1.24 12.73 -4.56
C ASN A 183 0.19 12.97 -4.02
N ALA A 184 0.73 11.99 -3.30
CA ALA A 184 2.09 12.00 -2.79
C ALA A 184 2.77 10.68 -3.13
N ASP A 185 3.94 10.77 -3.75
CA ASP A 185 4.73 9.60 -4.12
C ASP A 185 5.55 9.14 -2.92
N PHE A 186 5.43 7.85 -2.59
CA PHE A 186 6.19 7.20 -1.52
C PHE A 186 7.20 6.19 -2.07
N GLU A 187 7.40 6.15 -3.40
CA GLU A 187 8.46 5.36 -3.98
C GLU A 187 9.86 5.85 -3.56
N GLY A 188 10.75 4.90 -3.25
CA GLY A 188 12.14 5.18 -2.87
C GLY A 188 12.29 5.65 -1.42
N PHE A 189 11.19 5.79 -0.67
CA PHE A 189 11.23 6.03 0.77
C PHE A 189 11.29 4.72 1.54
N ASP A 190 12.08 4.70 2.62
CA ASP A 190 12.12 3.58 3.54
C ASP A 190 10.96 3.69 4.54
N ILE A 191 9.83 3.07 4.18
CA ILE A 191 8.61 3.01 4.99
C ILE A 191 8.24 1.55 5.23
N GLN A 192 8.15 1.15 6.50
CA GLN A 192 7.93 -0.25 6.88
C GLN A 192 7.00 -0.35 8.09
N VAL A 193 6.20 -1.43 8.15
CA VAL A 193 5.46 -1.80 9.36
C VAL A 193 6.34 -2.72 10.19
N LEU A 194 6.61 -2.35 11.44
CA LEU A 194 7.47 -3.12 12.34
C LEU A 194 6.99 -3.04 13.80
N PRO A 195 7.30 -4.05 14.63
CA PRO A 195 7.04 -3.97 16.07
C PRO A 195 8.01 -2.99 16.74
N VAL A 196 7.47 -2.10 17.56
CA VAL A 196 8.22 -1.11 18.35
C VAL A 196 7.97 -1.35 19.83
N GLU A 197 9.06 -1.35 20.60
CA GLU A 197 8.99 -1.40 22.06
C GLU A 197 8.69 -0.01 22.63
N PRO A 198 7.79 0.11 23.62
CA PRO A 198 7.53 1.37 24.28
C PRO A 198 8.76 1.84 25.07
N GLN A 199 9.09 3.12 24.97
CA GLN A 199 10.23 3.73 25.66
C GLN A 199 9.75 4.79 26.64
N ASP A 200 10.28 4.79 27.86
CA ASP A 200 10.05 5.87 28.81
C ASP A 200 10.89 7.09 28.39
N VAL A 201 10.26 8.25 28.31
CA VAL A 201 10.86 9.48 27.80
C VAL A 201 10.61 10.61 28.81
N LEU A 202 11.67 11.36 29.11
CA LEU A 202 11.57 12.58 29.88
C LEU A 202 11.20 13.74 28.95
N PHE A 203 9.97 14.23 29.06
CA PHE A 203 9.40 15.28 28.22
C PHE A 203 9.34 16.64 28.90
N VAL A 204 9.42 17.68 28.08
CA VAL A 204 8.90 19.03 28.34
C VAL A 204 7.81 19.31 27.32
N ASP A 205 6.67 19.81 27.80
CA ASP A 205 5.60 20.29 26.93
C ASP A 205 5.87 21.74 26.55
N VAL A 206 5.92 22.00 25.25
CA VAL A 206 6.16 23.31 24.64
C VAL A 206 4.84 23.86 24.13
N THR A 207 4.54 25.11 24.47
CA THR A 207 3.32 25.80 24.03
C THR A 207 3.67 27.11 23.34
N ILE A 208 3.24 27.26 22.09
CA ILE A 208 3.32 28.50 21.34
C ILE A 208 1.94 29.17 21.35
N ALA A 209 1.86 30.40 21.82
CA ALA A 209 0.63 31.19 21.86
C ALA A 209 0.27 31.76 20.47
N LYS A 210 0.23 30.89 19.47
CA LYS A 210 -0.16 31.16 18.09
C LYS A 210 -0.94 29.95 17.57
N SER A 211 -2.04 30.20 16.86
CA SER A 211 -2.87 29.17 16.21
C SER A 211 -2.16 28.51 15.02
N SER A 212 -1.26 29.24 14.35
CA SER A 212 -0.50 28.75 13.20
C SER A 212 0.94 29.31 13.24
N PRO A 213 1.80 28.77 14.11
CA PRO A 213 3.19 29.22 14.23
C PRO A 213 3.96 28.98 12.94
N THR A 214 4.89 29.88 12.61
CA THR A 214 5.82 29.70 11.49
C THR A 214 6.79 28.54 11.77
N PHE A 215 7.57 28.15 10.76
CA PHE A 215 8.66 27.20 10.99
C PHE A 215 9.66 27.73 12.04
N GLU A 216 10.08 28.98 11.90
CA GLU A 216 11.00 29.64 12.85
C GLU A 216 10.46 29.69 14.28
N ASP A 217 9.16 29.97 14.45
CA ASP A 217 8.50 29.94 15.75
C ASP A 217 8.63 28.56 16.42
N ARG A 218 8.47 27.49 15.64
CA ARG A 218 8.58 26.10 16.15
C ARG A 218 10.02 25.74 16.50
N ILE A 219 11.00 26.15 15.70
CA ILE A 219 12.42 25.93 15.98
C ILE A 219 12.85 26.63 17.25
N ALA A 220 12.48 27.91 17.42
CA ALA A 220 12.79 28.66 18.62
C ALA A 220 12.17 28.01 19.88
N ALA A 221 10.89 27.62 19.79
CA ALA A 221 10.19 26.99 20.90
C ALA A 221 10.74 25.60 21.24
N GLU A 222 11.17 24.83 20.23
CA GLU A 222 11.87 23.55 20.43
C GLU A 222 13.21 23.76 21.15
N ALA A 223 14.00 24.75 20.74
CA ALA A 223 15.27 25.09 21.39
C ALA A 223 15.08 25.47 22.87
N ASP A 224 14.03 26.24 23.18
CA ASP A 224 13.66 26.58 24.56
C ASP A 224 13.29 25.33 25.39
N GLY A 225 12.50 24.42 24.81
CA GLY A 225 12.12 23.15 25.44
C GLY A 225 13.33 22.25 25.72
N ILE A 226 14.24 22.14 24.74
CA ILE A 226 15.52 21.41 24.90
C ILE A 226 16.39 22.07 25.98
N GLY A 227 16.44 23.41 26.02
CA GLY A 227 17.13 24.16 27.08
C GLY A 227 16.58 23.82 28.47
N ALA A 228 15.25 23.76 28.62
CA ALA A 228 14.60 23.37 29.88
C ALA A 228 14.94 21.93 30.29
N LEU A 229 14.94 20.97 29.35
CA LEU A 229 15.38 19.59 29.62
C LEU A 229 16.83 19.54 30.11
N ASN A 230 17.74 20.25 29.44
CA ASN A 230 19.16 20.26 29.79
C ASN A 230 19.39 20.88 31.18
N ASN A 231 18.69 21.96 31.50
CA ASN A 231 18.73 22.58 32.83
C ASN A 231 18.23 21.63 33.92
N TYR A 232 17.14 20.91 33.66
CA TYR A 232 16.64 19.89 34.58
C TYR A 232 17.68 18.77 34.77
N LEU A 233 18.23 18.20 33.69
CA LEU A 233 19.23 17.12 33.79
C LEU A 233 20.48 17.55 34.55
N ALA A 234 20.96 18.79 34.33
CA ALA A 234 22.08 19.36 35.08
C ALA A 234 21.77 19.46 36.58
N SER A 235 20.53 19.84 36.96
CA SER A 235 20.10 19.91 38.36
C SER A 235 20.10 18.53 39.06
N GLN A 236 20.00 17.43 38.31
CA GLN A 236 19.99 16.07 38.86
C GLN A 236 21.40 15.50 39.08
N SER A 237 22.48 16.25 38.77
CA SER A 237 23.87 15.84 39.02
C SER A 237 24.22 14.44 38.50
N GLY A 238 23.69 14.08 37.32
CA GLY A 238 23.96 12.79 36.66
C GLY A 238 23.16 11.59 37.19
N GLN A 239 22.23 11.80 38.14
CA GLN A 239 21.37 10.73 38.65
C GLN A 239 20.35 10.24 37.61
N VAL A 240 19.96 11.11 36.67
CA VAL A 240 19.08 10.77 35.55
C VAL A 240 19.93 10.52 34.30
N ARG A 241 19.79 9.33 33.72
CA ARG A 241 20.50 8.94 32.50
C ARG A 241 19.52 8.93 31.34
N THR A 242 19.89 9.56 30.24
CA THR A 242 19.09 9.61 29.01
C THR A 242 19.93 9.17 27.81
N SER A 243 19.26 8.80 26.72
CA SER A 243 19.84 8.72 25.39
C SER A 243 20.17 10.12 24.85
N SER A 244 20.99 10.18 23.80
CA SER A 244 21.26 11.39 23.02
C SER A 244 20.21 11.70 21.96
N ASP A 245 19.32 10.75 21.67
CA ASP A 245 18.24 10.88 20.69
C ASP A 245 17.16 11.85 21.21
N LEU A 246 16.63 12.69 20.33
CA LEU A 246 15.52 13.59 20.65
C LEU A 246 14.21 12.98 20.18
N VAL A 247 13.23 12.88 21.09
CA VAL A 247 11.87 12.47 20.78
C VAL A 247 10.98 13.69 20.65
N ARG A 248 10.23 13.80 19.55
CA ARG A 248 9.19 14.81 19.36
C ARG A 248 7.83 14.13 19.31
N VAL A 249 6.84 14.65 20.03
CA VAL A 249 5.45 14.19 19.96
C VAL A 249 4.58 15.38 19.61
N PHE A 250 3.64 15.18 18.68
CA PHE A 250 2.72 16.22 18.22
C PHE A 250 1.28 15.83 18.52
N PRO A 251 0.80 16.09 19.75
CA PRO A 251 -0.56 15.78 20.11
C PRO A 251 -1.56 16.57 19.25
N PRO A 252 -2.78 16.05 19.06
CA PRO A 252 -3.85 16.80 18.42
C PRO A 252 -4.12 18.12 19.16
N PRO A 253 -4.46 19.20 18.44
CA PRO A 253 -4.67 20.51 19.05
C PRO A 253 -5.84 20.47 20.04
N GLN A 254 -5.58 20.83 21.30
CA GLN A 254 -6.62 20.95 22.33
C GLN A 254 -7.31 22.33 22.34
N ASN A 255 -6.65 23.34 21.80
CA ASN A 255 -7.15 24.71 21.73
C ASN A 255 -6.74 25.32 20.38
N THR A 256 -7.66 26.03 19.72
CA THR A 256 -7.41 26.64 18.41
C THR A 256 -6.39 27.78 18.45
N ASP A 257 -6.19 28.43 19.60
CA ASP A 257 -5.34 29.62 19.71
C ASP A 257 -3.89 29.31 20.09
N ARG A 258 -3.58 28.03 20.29
CA ARG A 258 -2.28 27.56 20.77
C ARG A 258 -1.82 26.35 19.99
N TYR A 259 -0.52 26.28 19.79
CA TYR A 259 0.15 25.10 19.25
C TYR A 259 0.97 24.43 20.35
N THR A 260 0.75 23.16 20.58
CA THR A 260 1.42 22.38 21.64
C THR A 260 2.10 21.16 21.06
N PHE A 261 3.33 20.91 21.48
CA PHE A 261 4.09 19.70 21.18
C PHE A 261 5.00 19.37 22.35
N SER A 262 5.55 18.16 22.37
CA SER A 262 6.46 17.74 23.43
C SER A 262 7.80 17.37 22.84
N VAL A 263 8.87 17.75 23.53
CA VAL A 263 10.23 17.29 23.22
C VAL A 263 10.81 16.58 24.42
N GLY A 264 11.62 15.55 24.19
CA GLY A 264 12.12 14.72 25.27
C GLY A 264 13.32 13.86 24.92
N TYR A 265 13.98 13.35 25.95
CA TYR A 265 15.07 12.39 25.80
C TYR A 265 14.64 11.02 26.36
N PRO A 266 14.82 9.91 25.63
CA PRO A 266 14.57 8.57 26.14
C PRO A 266 15.38 8.31 27.41
N LEU A 267 14.76 7.74 28.44
CA LEU A 267 15.43 7.37 29.67
C LEU A 267 16.27 6.09 29.44
N ALA A 268 17.50 6.10 29.93
CA ALA A 268 18.42 4.96 29.90
C ALA A 268 18.51 4.26 31.27
N GLY A 269 17.49 4.46 32.13
CA GLY A 269 17.45 3.95 33.50
C GLY A 269 16.11 4.26 34.17
N ALA A 270 16.07 4.14 35.50
CA ALA A 270 14.85 4.36 36.26
C ALA A 270 14.34 5.82 36.12
N PRO A 271 13.01 6.03 36.08
CA PRO A 271 12.43 7.37 36.07
C PRO A 271 12.82 8.19 37.31
N PRO A 272 13.04 9.51 37.18
CA PRO A 272 13.33 10.36 38.33
C PRO A 272 12.13 10.52 39.26
N VAL A 273 12.42 10.65 40.56
CA VAL A 273 11.39 10.84 41.61
C VAL A 273 10.87 12.28 41.65
N ARG A 274 11.71 13.28 41.32
CA ARG A 274 11.35 14.70 41.33
C ARG A 274 11.21 15.23 39.92
N LEU A 275 10.01 15.64 39.55
CA LEU A 275 9.67 16.19 38.23
C LEU A 275 9.31 17.67 38.40
N ILE A 276 10.21 18.58 38.01
CA ILE A 276 9.98 20.04 38.09
C ILE A 276 10.09 20.58 36.67
N GLY A 277 8.98 21.05 36.11
CA GLY A 277 8.92 21.56 34.73
C GLY A 277 9.09 20.50 33.64
N VAL A 278 9.15 19.22 34.01
CA VAL A 278 9.29 18.06 33.13
C VAL A 278 8.25 17.01 33.52
N ARG A 279 7.98 16.04 32.63
CA ARG A 279 7.16 14.86 32.91
C ARG A 279 7.79 13.61 32.32
N VAL A 280 7.45 12.45 32.87
CA VAL A 280 7.78 11.17 32.22
C VAL A 280 6.56 10.72 31.43
N GLY A 281 6.76 10.45 30.14
CA GLY A 281 5.77 9.82 29.27
C GLY A 281 6.34 8.55 28.68
N ARG A 282 5.52 7.82 27.93
CA ARG A 282 5.93 6.58 27.26
C ARG A 282 5.54 6.67 25.78
N THR A 283 6.45 6.30 24.89
CA THR A 283 6.10 6.17 23.47
C THR A 283 5.17 4.98 23.26
N PRO A 284 4.27 5.03 22.26
CA PRO A 284 3.42 3.90 21.93
C PRO A 284 4.24 2.65 21.57
N GLY A 285 3.73 1.49 21.97
CA GLY A 285 4.33 0.18 21.64
C GLY A 285 3.46 -0.65 20.66
N GLY A 286 4.01 -1.77 20.23
CA GLY A 286 3.35 -2.70 19.30
C GLY A 286 3.64 -2.36 17.85
N ALA A 287 2.72 -2.69 16.93
CA ALA A 287 2.92 -2.42 15.52
C ALA A 287 2.92 -0.91 15.23
N ALA A 288 3.89 -0.45 14.46
CA ALA A 288 3.96 0.93 13.96
C ALA A 288 4.45 0.96 12.51
N VAL A 289 3.97 1.94 11.74
CA VAL A 289 4.61 2.35 10.49
C VAL A 289 5.79 3.25 10.86
N ARG A 290 7.01 2.83 10.53
CA ARG A 290 8.23 3.64 10.60
C ARG A 290 8.54 4.19 9.21
N ALA A 291 8.83 5.47 9.13
CA ALA A 291 9.43 6.08 7.95
C ALA A 291 10.77 6.74 8.31
N LEU A 292 11.83 6.42 7.56
CA LEU A 292 13.12 7.09 7.71
C LEU A 292 13.23 8.27 6.76
N PHE A 293 13.61 9.41 7.31
CA PHE A 293 13.85 10.64 6.58
C PHE A 293 15.24 11.19 6.89
N VAL A 294 15.99 11.54 5.85
CA VAL A 294 17.29 12.22 5.96
C VAL A 294 17.22 13.48 5.12
N GLY A 295 17.24 14.64 5.76
CA GLY A 295 17.09 15.91 5.06
C GLY A 295 16.95 17.11 6.00
N ARG A 296 16.55 18.25 5.45
CA ARG A 296 16.33 19.46 6.24
C ARG A 296 15.03 19.35 7.05
N GLN A 297 15.04 19.88 8.27
CA GLN A 297 13.89 19.82 9.17
C GLN A 297 12.64 20.47 8.57
N SER A 298 12.79 21.51 7.75
CA SER A 298 11.75 22.20 6.99
C SER A 298 11.03 21.31 5.97
N GLN A 299 11.62 20.18 5.59
CA GLN A 299 11.05 19.21 4.65
C GLN A 299 10.26 18.09 5.36
N ILE A 300 10.43 17.91 6.67
CA ILE A 300 9.71 16.89 7.46
C ILE A 300 8.18 16.98 7.31
N PRO A 301 7.54 18.17 7.30
CA PRO A 301 6.09 18.28 7.06
C PRO A 301 5.61 17.63 5.76
N ALA A 302 6.44 17.61 4.71
CA ALA A 302 6.10 16.93 3.46
C ALA A 302 6.18 15.41 3.63
N MET A 303 7.13 14.90 4.42
CA MET A 303 7.26 13.47 4.71
C MET A 303 6.01 12.91 5.40
N TYR A 304 5.37 13.67 6.28
CA TYR A 304 4.10 13.28 6.88
C TYR A 304 2.98 13.04 5.84
N GLN A 305 2.97 13.79 4.73
CA GLN A 305 2.03 13.53 3.63
C GLN A 305 2.35 12.23 2.90
N VAL A 306 3.64 11.94 2.71
CA VAL A 306 4.13 10.70 2.09
C VAL A 306 3.74 9.48 2.92
N VAL A 307 3.95 9.51 4.25
CA VAL A 307 3.59 8.40 5.14
C VAL A 307 2.07 8.17 5.16
N ARG A 308 1.28 9.25 5.20
CA ARG A 308 -0.19 9.12 5.10
C ARG A 308 -0.64 8.53 3.77
N ALA A 309 -0.01 8.91 2.66
CA ALA A 309 -0.31 8.34 1.35
C ALA A 309 0.00 6.83 1.31
N TYR A 310 1.14 6.43 1.86
CA TYR A 310 1.49 5.02 2.04
C TYR A 310 0.43 4.28 2.87
N MET A 311 0.10 4.78 4.05
CA MET A 311 -0.89 4.17 4.94
C MET A 311 -2.26 4.00 4.26
N GLN A 312 -2.76 5.04 3.57
CA GLN A 312 -4.04 4.97 2.87
C GLN A 312 -4.02 4.01 1.69
N ALA A 313 -2.94 4.00 0.89
CA ALA A 313 -2.78 3.07 -0.24
C ALA A 313 -2.74 1.61 0.22
N HIS A 314 -2.20 1.34 1.41
CA HIS A 314 -2.11 0.01 2.02
C HIS A 314 -3.25 -0.31 3.01
N ARG A 315 -4.28 0.53 3.12
CA ARG A 315 -5.41 0.39 4.07
C ARG A 315 -4.95 0.19 5.52
N ILE A 316 -3.88 0.87 5.91
CA ILE A 316 -3.34 0.84 7.27
C ILE A 316 -3.95 2.00 8.06
N SER A 317 -4.67 1.67 9.12
CA SER A 317 -5.24 2.63 10.06
C SER A 317 -4.26 2.94 11.20
N GLN A 318 -4.14 4.22 11.53
CA GLN A 318 -3.50 4.63 12.78
C GLN A 318 -4.37 4.18 13.96
N ARG A 319 -3.73 3.72 15.03
CA ARG A 319 -4.43 3.33 16.26
C ARG A 319 -5.10 4.55 16.89
N GLU A 320 -6.37 4.40 17.26
CA GLU A 320 -7.13 5.49 17.86
C GLU A 320 -6.53 5.94 19.20
N GLY A 321 -6.42 7.27 19.40
CA GLY A 321 -5.93 7.87 20.64
C GLY A 321 -4.42 7.86 20.83
N GLU A 322 -3.64 7.32 19.88
CA GLU A 322 -2.18 7.26 19.96
C GLU A 322 -1.55 8.28 19.00
N ASP A 323 -0.65 9.10 19.53
CA ASP A 323 0.03 10.14 18.76
C ASP A 323 1.16 9.57 17.89
N ALA A 324 1.34 10.17 16.71
CA ALA A 324 2.57 9.97 15.95
C ALA A 324 3.73 10.66 16.66
N TRP A 325 4.92 10.07 16.57
CA TRP A 325 6.12 10.65 17.17
C TRP A 325 7.31 10.55 16.23
N GLU A 326 8.30 11.39 16.48
CA GLU A 326 9.58 11.39 15.77
C GLU A 326 10.69 11.00 16.73
N VAL A 327 11.69 10.28 16.21
CA VAL A 327 12.97 10.08 16.87
C VAL A 327 14.06 10.67 15.98
N VAL A 328 14.65 11.76 16.44
CA VAL A 328 15.77 12.42 15.78
C VAL A 328 17.06 11.82 16.30
N LYS A 329 17.78 11.12 15.41
CA LYS A 329 19.11 10.61 15.69
C LYS A 329 20.10 11.75 15.57
N ARG A 330 20.94 11.92 16.60
CA ARG A 330 21.99 12.94 16.57
C ARG A 330 23.02 12.57 15.49
N VAL A 331 23.10 13.38 14.45
CA VAL A 331 24.21 13.36 13.49
C VAL A 331 25.25 14.36 13.99
N GLU A 332 26.52 13.97 14.07
CA GLU A 332 27.58 14.91 14.42
C GLU A 332 27.62 16.06 13.39
N PRO A 333 27.68 17.33 13.83
CA PRO A 333 27.73 18.45 12.90
C PRO A 333 28.98 18.34 12.02
N SER A 334 28.80 18.42 10.70
CA SER A 334 29.92 18.49 9.76
C SER A 334 30.73 19.78 10.02
N PRO A 335 32.08 19.74 10.04
CA PRO A 335 32.92 20.92 10.26
C PRO A 335 32.66 22.07 9.28
N ASP A 336 32.11 21.76 8.10
CA ASP A 336 31.84 22.71 7.01
C ASP A 336 30.40 23.27 7.02
N ALA A 337 29.59 23.00 8.06
CA ALA A 337 28.21 23.47 8.18
C ALA A 337 28.12 24.97 8.52
N SER A 338 28.65 25.81 7.63
CA SER A 338 28.40 27.25 7.66
C SER A 338 26.96 27.52 7.16
N GLN A 339 26.12 28.03 8.07
CA GLN A 339 24.84 28.74 7.81
C GLN A 339 23.71 28.02 7.03
N ALA A 340 23.78 26.71 6.76
CA ALA A 340 22.64 25.96 6.23
C ALA A 340 21.86 25.26 7.35
N GLU A 341 20.53 25.19 7.21
CA GLU A 341 19.65 24.40 8.10
C GLU A 341 20.20 22.97 8.24
N PRO A 342 20.33 22.43 9.47
CA PRO A 342 20.96 21.14 9.70
C PRO A 342 20.19 20.01 9.01
N VAL A 343 20.95 19.03 8.50
CA VAL A 343 20.38 17.77 8.02
C VAL A 343 20.12 16.88 9.23
N GLU A 344 18.87 16.48 9.40
CA GLU A 344 18.44 15.58 10.46
C GLU A 344 18.25 14.16 9.91
N HIS A 345 18.54 13.17 10.77
CA HIS A 345 18.15 11.78 10.56
C HIS A 345 16.94 11.53 11.46
N VAL A 346 15.75 11.45 10.87
CA VAL A 346 14.49 11.38 11.60
C VAL A 346 13.76 10.09 11.26
N GLU A 347 13.36 9.36 12.29
CA GLU A 347 12.43 8.24 12.18
C GLU A 347 11.05 8.72 12.63
N ILE A 348 10.09 8.72 11.72
CA ILE A 348 8.70 9.08 11.99
C ILE A 348 7.92 7.80 12.24
N TYR A 349 7.20 7.74 13.35
CA TYR A 349 6.43 6.58 13.76
C TYR A 349 4.94 6.89 13.85
N TYR A 350 4.15 6.01 13.25
CA TYR A 350 2.70 5.98 13.36
C TYR A 350 2.28 4.67 14.03
N PRO A 351 1.75 4.69 15.25
CA PRO A 351 1.18 3.50 15.88
C PRO A 351 -0.01 2.99 15.06
N VAL A 352 -0.06 1.69 14.78
CA VAL A 352 -1.11 1.07 13.97
C VAL A 352 -1.68 -0.16 14.66
N ASP A 353 -2.85 -0.59 14.20
CA ASP A 353 -3.43 -1.85 14.63
C ASP A 353 -2.65 -3.04 14.05
N SER A 354 -2.39 -4.05 14.86
CA SER A 354 -1.66 -5.26 14.45
C SER A 354 -2.45 -6.14 13.46
N ASN A 355 -3.76 -5.89 13.32
CA ASN A 355 -4.65 -6.74 12.55
C ASN A 355 -4.79 -6.26 11.10
N ARG A 356 -3.95 -6.81 10.22
CA ARG A 356 -4.29 -7.00 8.79
C ARG A 356 -5.32 -8.14 8.59
N SER A 357 -6.27 -8.30 9.49
CA SER A 357 -7.44 -9.14 9.26
C SER A 357 -8.55 -8.26 8.70
N LEU A 358 -8.38 -7.83 7.44
CA LEU A 358 -9.55 -7.62 6.60
C LEU A 358 -10.17 -9.01 6.41
N GLN A 359 -11.18 -9.32 7.23
CA GLN A 359 -12.03 -10.50 7.07
C GLN A 359 -12.76 -10.40 5.73
#